data_AF-A0A949Y844-F1
#
_entry.id   AF-A0A949Y844-F1
#
_cell.length_a   1.000
_cell.length_b   1.000
_cell.length_c   1.000
_cell.angle_alpha   90.00
_cell.angle_beta   90.00
_cell.angle_gamma   90.00
#
_symmetry.space_group_name_H-M   'P 1'
#
loop_
_entity.id
_entity.type
_entity.pdbx_description
1 polymer ?
#
loop_
_entity_poly.entity_id
_entity_poly.type
_entity_poly.pdbx_seq_one_letter_code
_entity_poly.pdbx_strand_id
1 'polypeptide(L)'
;AIANTAGFHFAFIEQGGTSLYPTLALKASDEEVLRILLSIGGVEIDHFSLWHDKAGNAVSQPLAGVTDPETQLNFPDLNDPATLARLHLQMELTQTNKIQPEPCAFIQAEGLQPCSVIRPTSTLLGGAVATVNSFAADGLFNGQDDAFYDLAIQLATAADNAKRR
;
A
#
# COMPACT_ATOMS: atom_id res chain seq x y z
N ALA A 1 17.42 11.72 -1.00
CA ALA A 1 16.75 10.41 -0.91
C ALA A 1 15.64 10.35 0.14
N ILE A 2 15.74 11.05 1.28
CA ILE A 2 14.72 10.98 2.36
C ILE A 2 13.30 11.27 1.84
N ALA A 3 13.09 12.37 1.12
CA ALA A 3 11.77 12.72 0.59
C ALA A 3 11.24 11.69 -0.41
N ASN A 4 12.11 11.15 -1.27
CA ASN A 4 11.73 10.10 -2.22
C ASN A 4 11.33 8.83 -1.46
N THR A 5 12.15 8.42 -0.49
CA THR A 5 11.90 7.26 0.38
C THR A 5 10.55 7.40 1.06
N ALA A 6 10.29 8.54 1.71
CA ALA A 6 9.00 8.83 2.34
C ALA A 6 7.83 8.69 1.36
N GLY A 7 7.95 9.26 0.15
CA GLY A 7 6.92 9.15 -0.88
C GLY A 7 6.51 7.71 -1.18
N PHE A 8 7.48 6.81 -1.32
CA PHE A 8 7.21 5.39 -1.55
C PHE A 8 6.68 4.66 -0.30
N HIS A 9 7.25 4.91 0.88
CA HIS A 9 6.80 4.27 2.13
C HIS A 9 5.35 4.63 2.47
N PHE A 10 4.97 5.91 2.39
CA PHE A 10 3.59 6.30 2.65
C PHE A 10 2.65 5.68 1.62
N ALA A 11 2.97 5.71 0.32
CA ALA A 11 2.15 5.06 -0.70
C ALA A 11 1.96 3.55 -0.44
N PHE A 12 3.01 2.86 0.03
CA PHE A 12 2.95 1.46 0.43
C PHE A 12 2.03 1.23 1.65
N ILE A 13 2.17 2.06 2.69
CA ILE A 13 1.35 1.97 3.90
C ILE A 13 -0.13 2.16 3.56
N GLU A 14 -0.44 3.20 2.78
CA GLU A 14 -1.83 3.50 2.41
C GLU A 14 -2.41 2.42 1.49
N GLN A 15 -1.61 1.86 0.58
CA GLN A 15 -2.03 0.71 -0.22
C GLN A 15 -2.44 -0.46 0.68
N GLY A 16 -1.66 -0.74 1.73
CA GLY A 16 -2.00 -1.72 2.75
C GLY A 16 -3.31 -1.39 3.47
N GLY A 17 -3.50 -0.13 3.84
CA GLY A 17 -4.74 0.39 4.43
C GLY A 17 -5.96 0.11 3.55
N THR A 18 -5.87 0.38 2.25
CA THR A 18 -6.98 0.11 1.31
C THR A 18 -7.44 -1.35 1.36
N SER A 19 -6.54 -2.30 1.64
CA SER A 19 -6.86 -3.73 1.75
C SER A 19 -7.29 -4.15 3.17
N LEU A 20 -6.67 -3.56 4.20
CA LEU A 20 -6.89 -3.90 5.61
C LEU A 20 -8.33 -3.66 6.06
N TYR A 21 -8.81 -2.43 5.90
CA TYR A 21 -10.10 -2.04 6.46
C TYR A 21 -11.27 -2.79 5.82
N PRO A 22 -11.33 -2.99 4.48
CA PRO A 22 -12.35 -3.85 3.89
C PRO A 22 -12.26 -5.31 4.36
N THR A 23 -11.05 -5.85 4.54
CA THR A 23 -10.87 -7.21 5.06
C THR A 23 -11.43 -7.36 6.48
N LEU A 24 -11.17 -6.39 7.35
CA LEU A 24 -11.69 -6.39 8.72
C LEU A 24 -13.18 -6.07 8.79
N ALA A 25 -13.70 -5.24 7.88
CA ALA A 25 -15.13 -4.90 7.81
C ALA A 25 -16.01 -6.15 7.58
N LEU A 26 -15.48 -7.14 6.83
CA LEU A 26 -16.15 -8.43 6.63
C LEU A 26 -16.24 -9.29 7.91
N LYS A 27 -15.51 -8.93 8.96
CA LYS A 27 -15.43 -9.66 10.24
C LYS A 27 -16.13 -8.94 11.39
N ALA A 28 -16.37 -7.62 11.27
CA ALA A 28 -16.98 -6.83 12.32
C ALA A 28 -18.42 -7.28 12.59
N SER A 29 -18.70 -7.56 13.88
CA SER A 29 -20.05 -7.90 14.37
C SER A 29 -20.76 -6.71 15.01
N ASP A 30 -20.01 -5.75 15.54
CA ASP A 30 -20.54 -4.56 16.18
C ASP A 30 -20.73 -3.46 15.13
N GLU A 31 -21.88 -2.78 15.16
CA GLU A 31 -22.24 -1.76 14.18
C GLU A 31 -21.36 -0.51 14.30
N GLU A 32 -20.98 -0.13 15.51
CA GLU A 32 -20.09 1.00 15.75
C GLU A 32 -18.69 0.70 15.20
N VAL A 33 -18.17 -0.51 15.46
CA VAL A 33 -16.90 -0.96 14.89
C VAL A 33 -16.95 -0.99 13.36
N LEU A 34 -18.03 -1.51 12.77
CA LEU A 34 -18.19 -1.52 11.32
C LEU A 34 -18.21 -0.09 10.75
N ARG A 35 -18.90 0.86 11.40
CA ARG A 35 -18.89 2.27 11.01
C ARG A 35 -17.48 2.85 11.03
N ILE A 36 -16.71 2.59 12.09
CA ILE A 36 -15.32 3.03 12.20
C ILE A 36 -14.47 2.45 11.06
N LEU A 37 -14.55 1.14 10.82
CA LEU A 37 -13.77 0.48 9.77
C LEU A 37 -14.10 1.03 8.38
N LEU A 38 -15.38 1.26 8.07
CA LEU A 38 -15.78 1.82 6.79
C LEU A 38 -15.39 3.30 6.64
N SER A 39 -15.49 4.10 7.71
CA SER A 39 -15.11 5.51 7.69
C SER A 39 -13.60 5.70 7.56
N ILE A 40 -12.79 4.98 8.34
CA ILE A 40 -11.33 5.02 8.20
C ILE A 40 -10.93 4.43 6.86
N GLY A 41 -11.46 3.25 6.49
CA GLY A 41 -11.14 2.62 5.21
C GLY A 41 -11.41 3.52 4.01
N GLY A 42 -12.51 4.28 4.02
CA GLY A 42 -12.81 5.28 2.99
C GLY A 42 -11.75 6.38 2.87
N VAL A 43 -11.23 6.87 4.01
CA VAL A 43 -10.19 7.89 4.05
C VAL A 43 -8.84 7.34 3.57
N GLU A 44 -8.48 6.11 3.94
CA GLU A 44 -7.19 5.51 3.53
C GLU A 44 -7.15 5.20 2.03
N ILE A 45 -8.31 4.97 1.40
CA ILE A 45 -8.42 4.86 -0.06
C ILE A 45 -8.10 6.20 -0.75
N ASP A 46 -8.59 7.31 -0.18
CA ASP A 46 -8.27 8.66 -0.67
C ASP A 46 -6.78 8.99 -0.41
N HIS A 47 -6.28 8.67 0.78
CA HIS A 47 -4.86 8.81 1.11
C HIS A 47 -3.97 8.01 0.16
N PHE A 48 -4.33 6.78 -0.19
CA PHE A 48 -3.58 5.99 -1.17
C PHE A 48 -3.53 6.70 -2.52
N SER A 49 -4.64 7.23 -3.01
CA SER A 49 -4.68 7.97 -4.28
C SER A 49 -3.75 9.19 -4.24
N LEU A 50 -3.76 9.93 -3.12
CA LEU A 50 -2.86 11.07 -2.90
C LEU A 50 -1.38 10.65 -2.86
N TRP A 51 -1.05 9.65 -2.03
CA TRP A 51 0.34 9.24 -1.82
C TRP A 51 0.92 8.50 -3.01
N HIS A 52 0.10 7.77 -3.76
CA HIS A 52 0.50 7.18 -5.03
C HIS A 52 0.93 8.27 -6.04
N ASP A 53 0.16 9.36 -6.16
CA ASP A 53 0.55 10.52 -6.97
C ASP A 53 1.84 11.18 -6.44
N LYS A 54 1.99 11.32 -5.11
CA LYS A 54 3.22 11.85 -4.51
C LYS A 54 4.43 10.96 -4.75
N ALA A 55 4.28 9.64 -4.69
CA ALA A 55 5.34 8.69 -5.01
C ALA A 55 5.78 8.84 -6.48
N GLY A 56 4.83 8.96 -7.41
CA GLY A 56 5.12 9.25 -8.82
C GLY A 56 5.86 10.57 -8.99
N ASN A 57 5.40 11.65 -8.37
CA ASN A 57 6.07 12.96 -8.41
C ASN A 57 7.50 12.91 -7.85
N ALA A 58 7.78 12.03 -6.88
CA ALA A 58 9.11 11.89 -6.29
C ALA A 58 10.13 11.24 -7.23
N VAL A 59 9.70 10.64 -8.34
CA VAL A 59 10.56 10.06 -9.39
C VAL A 59 10.28 10.68 -10.77
N SER A 60 9.76 11.90 -10.75
CA SER A 60 9.52 12.74 -11.92
C SER A 60 10.37 14.02 -11.87
N GLN A 61 10.69 14.58 -13.04
CA GLN A 61 11.32 15.89 -13.11
C GLN A 61 10.48 16.96 -12.40
N PRO A 62 11.11 17.92 -11.68
CA PRO A 62 12.56 18.12 -11.54
C PRO A 62 13.20 17.36 -10.37
N LEU A 63 12.47 16.48 -9.68
CA LEU A 63 12.93 15.79 -8.46
C LEU A 63 13.57 14.41 -8.71
N ALA A 64 13.46 13.89 -9.93
CA ALA A 64 13.99 12.59 -10.33
C ALA A 64 15.52 12.54 -10.45
N GLY A 65 16.06 11.31 -10.51
CA GLY A 65 17.49 11.07 -10.75
C GLY A 65 18.37 11.25 -9.51
N VAL A 66 17.78 11.13 -8.32
CA VAL A 66 18.48 11.32 -7.05
C VAL A 66 19.21 10.04 -6.67
N THR A 67 20.51 10.15 -6.43
CA THR A 67 21.29 9.09 -5.79
C THR A 67 21.73 9.58 -4.42
N ASP A 68 21.40 8.81 -3.39
CA ASP A 68 21.88 9.09 -2.05
C ASP A 68 23.41 8.93 -2.00
N PRO A 69 24.18 9.95 -1.57
CA PRO A 69 25.64 9.87 -1.61
C PRO A 69 26.21 8.88 -0.58
N GLU A 70 25.48 8.59 0.50
CA GLU A 70 25.96 7.74 1.60
C GLU A 70 25.61 6.27 1.34
N THR A 71 24.35 6.00 0.99
CA THR A 71 23.82 4.64 0.82
C THR A 71 23.84 4.15 -0.62
N GLN A 72 24.07 5.04 -1.59
CA GLN A 72 23.97 4.78 -3.03
C GLN A 72 22.56 4.35 -3.48
N LEU A 73 21.53 4.55 -2.64
CA LEU A 73 20.14 4.34 -3.00
C LEU A 73 19.76 5.29 -4.14
N ASN A 74 19.33 4.72 -5.27
CA ASN A 74 19.01 5.46 -6.49
C ASN A 74 17.49 5.51 -6.72
N PHE A 75 16.98 6.73 -6.92
CA PHE A 75 15.62 7.01 -7.36
C PHE A 75 15.68 7.51 -8.81
N PRO A 76 15.36 6.65 -9.79
CA PRO A 76 15.50 7.00 -11.19
C PRO A 76 14.37 7.91 -11.66
N ASP A 77 14.44 8.38 -12.91
CA ASP A 77 13.33 9.09 -13.56
C ASP A 77 12.42 8.09 -14.27
N LEU A 78 11.23 7.83 -13.73
CA LEU A 78 10.32 6.86 -14.33
C LEU A 78 9.61 7.37 -15.59
N ASN A 79 9.78 8.63 -15.96
CA ASN A 79 9.29 9.13 -17.26
C ASN A 79 10.38 9.13 -18.34
N ASP A 80 11.64 8.86 -17.99
CA ASP A 80 12.74 8.76 -18.95
C ASP A 80 12.66 7.43 -19.73
N PRO A 81 12.50 7.45 -21.07
CA PRO A 81 12.46 6.24 -21.88
C PRO A 81 13.70 5.35 -21.72
N ALA A 82 14.88 5.93 -21.49
CA ALA A 82 16.10 5.15 -21.30
C ALA A 82 16.07 4.39 -19.96
N THR A 83 15.57 5.04 -18.90
CA THR A 83 15.31 4.39 -17.61
C THR A 83 14.31 3.24 -17.74
N LEU A 84 13.17 3.46 -18.39
CA LEU A 84 12.15 2.42 -18.55
C LEU A 84 12.67 1.22 -19.33
N ALA A 85 13.42 1.46 -20.41
CA ALA A 85 14.07 0.40 -21.17
C ALA A 85 15.08 -0.38 -20.31
N ARG A 86 15.90 0.31 -19.51
CA ARG A 86 16.89 -0.30 -18.61
C ARG A 86 16.24 -1.17 -17.53
N LEU A 87 15.08 -0.76 -17.02
CA LEU A 87 14.36 -1.46 -15.95
C LEU A 87 13.34 -2.49 -16.46
N HIS A 88 13.20 -2.66 -17.78
CA HIS A 88 12.18 -3.51 -18.41
C HIS A 88 10.75 -3.16 -17.95
N LEU A 89 10.50 -1.86 -17.77
CA LEU A 89 9.21 -1.33 -17.32
C LEU A 89 8.38 -0.83 -18.51
N GLN A 90 7.07 -0.97 -18.39
CA GLN A 90 6.12 -0.47 -19.38
C GLN A 90 5.65 0.92 -18.96
N MET A 91 5.70 1.87 -19.90
CA MET A 91 5.32 3.27 -19.64
C MET A 91 3.90 3.38 -19.07
N GLU A 92 2.94 2.62 -19.61
CA GLU A 92 1.56 2.72 -19.15
C GLU A 92 1.40 2.37 -17.66
N LEU A 93 2.11 1.35 -17.18
CA LEU A 93 2.08 0.90 -15.78
C LEU A 93 2.93 1.74 -14.83
N THR A 94 3.87 2.54 -15.37
CA THR A 94 4.87 3.28 -14.57
C THR A 94 4.84 4.77 -14.80
N GLN A 95 3.90 5.23 -15.64
CA GLN A 95 3.64 6.63 -15.87
C GLN A 95 3.26 7.30 -14.55
N THR A 96 4.04 8.30 -14.21
CA THR A 96 3.84 9.08 -12.99
C THR A 96 2.64 10.03 -13.13
N ASN A 97 2.19 10.57 -12.00
CA ASN A 97 1.09 11.54 -11.92
C ASN A 97 -0.25 11.02 -12.44
N LYS A 98 -0.47 9.71 -12.30
CA LYS A 98 -1.76 9.06 -12.45
C LYS A 98 -2.36 8.87 -11.07
N ILE A 99 -3.59 9.36 -10.87
CA ILE A 99 -4.30 9.25 -9.59
C ILE A 99 -5.28 8.07 -9.63
N GLN A 100 -5.79 7.72 -10.81
CA GLN A 100 -6.71 6.61 -10.96
C GLN A 100 -5.96 5.29 -11.12
N PRO A 101 -6.37 4.23 -10.38
CA PRO A 101 -5.76 2.91 -10.53
C PRO A 101 -6.13 2.30 -11.87
N GLU A 102 -5.16 1.66 -12.51
CA GLU A 102 -5.38 0.93 -13.76
C GLU A 102 -6.35 -0.23 -13.56
N PRO A 103 -7.23 -0.52 -14.54
CA PRO A 103 -8.09 -1.68 -14.50
C PRO A 103 -7.28 -2.97 -14.37
N CYS A 104 -7.75 -3.87 -13.53
CA CYS A 104 -7.13 -5.18 -13.34
C CYS A 104 -8.13 -6.31 -13.53
N ALA A 105 -7.65 -7.55 -13.66
CA ALA A 105 -8.54 -8.71 -13.69
C ALA A 105 -9.41 -8.72 -12.43
N PHE A 106 -10.74 -8.72 -12.63
CA PHE A 106 -11.70 -8.70 -11.54
C PHE A 106 -11.73 -10.05 -10.78
N ILE A 107 -12.47 -10.10 -9.66
CA ILE A 107 -12.56 -11.27 -8.76
C ILE A 107 -12.97 -12.56 -9.51
N GLN A 108 -13.62 -12.44 -10.67
CA GLN A 108 -13.92 -13.55 -11.59
C GLN A 108 -13.54 -13.17 -13.03
N ALA A 109 -12.28 -13.43 -13.39
CA ALA A 109 -11.70 -13.02 -14.67
C ALA A 109 -12.39 -13.61 -15.91
N GLU A 110 -13.09 -14.74 -15.76
CA GLU A 110 -13.72 -15.47 -16.87
C GLU A 110 -15.09 -14.91 -17.29
N GLY A 111 -15.74 -14.11 -16.44
CA GLY A 111 -17.10 -13.62 -16.67
C GLY A 111 -17.24 -12.09 -16.66
N LEU A 112 -16.20 -11.37 -16.22
CA LEU A 112 -16.29 -9.93 -15.95
C LEU A 112 -15.10 -9.18 -16.57
N GLN A 113 -15.38 -8.00 -17.10
CA GLN A 113 -14.37 -7.13 -17.71
C GLN A 113 -13.37 -6.62 -16.65
N PRO A 114 -12.14 -6.22 -17.06
CA PRO A 114 -11.22 -5.54 -16.16
C PRO A 114 -11.87 -4.34 -15.49
N CYS A 115 -11.60 -4.16 -14.20
CA CYS A 115 -12.08 -3.02 -13.43
C CYS A 115 -11.11 -2.61 -12.33
N SER A 116 -11.23 -1.36 -11.92
CA SER A 116 -10.45 -0.79 -10.83
C SER A 116 -11.08 -1.18 -9.49
N VAL A 117 -10.42 -2.07 -8.76
CA VAL A 117 -10.93 -2.64 -7.51
C VAL A 117 -9.85 -2.78 -6.47
N ILE A 118 -10.26 -2.66 -5.21
CA ILE A 118 -9.38 -2.88 -4.07
C ILE A 118 -9.14 -4.38 -3.91
N ARG A 119 -7.86 -4.75 -3.85
CA ARG A 119 -7.41 -6.12 -3.61
C ARG A 119 -5.99 -6.11 -3.02
N PRO A 120 -5.63 -7.14 -2.24
CA PRO A 120 -6.46 -8.26 -1.82
C PRO A 120 -7.38 -7.92 -0.63
N THR A 121 -8.56 -8.53 -0.55
CA THR A 121 -9.47 -8.40 0.61
C THR A 121 -9.61 -9.72 1.39
N SER A 122 -8.60 -10.57 1.30
CA SER A 122 -8.50 -11.83 2.04
C SER A 122 -7.68 -11.63 3.31
N THR A 123 -8.03 -12.32 4.39
CA THR A 123 -7.27 -12.25 5.66
C THR A 123 -5.80 -12.64 5.50
N LEU A 124 -5.48 -13.56 4.59
CA LEU A 124 -4.10 -14.00 4.35
C LEU A 124 -3.18 -12.87 3.86
N LEU A 125 -3.70 -11.94 3.06
CA LEU A 125 -2.90 -10.91 2.38
C LEU A 125 -3.24 -9.48 2.77
N GLY A 126 -4.45 -9.24 3.28
CA GLY A 126 -4.93 -7.94 3.75
C GLY A 126 -5.50 -8.00 5.17
N GLY A 127 -5.19 -9.05 5.95
CA GLY A 127 -5.54 -9.11 7.36
C GLY A 127 -4.58 -8.31 8.24
N ALA A 128 -4.95 -8.12 9.50
CA ALA A 128 -4.14 -7.36 10.46
C ALA A 128 -2.76 -8.01 10.69
N VAL A 129 -2.66 -9.35 10.70
CA VAL A 129 -1.36 -10.03 10.85
C VAL A 129 -0.48 -9.77 9.63
N ALA A 130 -1.06 -9.82 8.43
CA ALA A 130 -0.33 -9.51 7.20
C ALA A 130 0.20 -8.06 7.22
N THR A 131 -0.60 -7.10 7.69
CA THR A 131 -0.18 -5.70 7.84
C THR A 131 0.96 -5.52 8.85
N VAL A 132 0.88 -6.10 10.05
CA VAL A 132 1.96 -5.97 11.04
C VAL A 132 3.26 -6.58 10.50
N ASN A 133 3.18 -7.72 9.82
CA ASN A 133 4.33 -8.34 9.18
C ASN A 133 4.90 -7.49 8.04
N SER A 134 4.05 -6.85 7.25
CA SER A 134 4.50 -6.00 6.14
C SER A 134 5.20 -4.75 6.66
N PHE A 135 4.70 -4.12 7.73
CA PHE A 135 5.36 -2.99 8.39
C PHE A 135 6.70 -3.38 9.03
N ALA A 136 6.78 -4.55 9.64
CA ALA A 136 8.05 -5.06 10.16
C ALA A 136 9.07 -5.31 9.03
N ALA A 137 8.64 -5.93 7.92
CA ALA A 137 9.50 -6.19 6.77
C ALA A 137 9.94 -4.91 6.04
N ASP A 138 9.10 -3.88 6.06
CA ASP A 138 9.39 -2.54 5.55
C ASP A 138 10.31 -1.73 6.48
N GLY A 139 10.63 -2.26 7.67
CA GLY A 139 11.51 -1.62 8.64
C GLY A 139 10.86 -0.52 9.48
N LEU A 140 9.52 -0.38 9.42
CA LEU A 140 8.78 0.64 10.18
C LEU A 140 9.00 0.52 11.70
N PHE A 141 9.20 -0.70 12.19
CA PHE A 141 9.40 -0.98 13.60
C PHE A 141 10.88 -1.09 14.02
N ASN A 142 11.82 -0.70 13.16
CA ASN A 142 13.24 -0.70 13.50
C ASN A 142 13.49 0.14 14.77
N GLY A 143 14.18 -0.46 15.74
CA GLY A 143 14.47 0.17 17.03
C GLY A 143 13.41 -0.02 18.12
N GLN A 144 12.27 -0.67 17.82
CA GLN A 144 11.34 -1.15 18.85
C GLN A 144 11.85 -2.45 19.49
N ASP A 145 11.34 -2.78 20.68
CA ASP A 145 11.67 -4.04 21.36
C ASP A 145 10.78 -5.21 20.92
N ASP A 146 11.16 -6.43 21.30
CA ASP A 146 10.39 -7.64 20.97
C ASP A 146 8.98 -7.60 21.59
N ALA A 147 8.83 -6.97 22.77
CA ALA A 147 7.55 -6.86 23.46
C ALA A 147 6.54 -6.02 22.69
N PHE A 148 6.98 -4.96 21.99
CA PHE A 148 6.15 -4.18 21.09
C PHE A 148 5.61 -5.04 19.95
N TYR A 149 6.49 -5.82 19.29
CA TYR A 149 6.09 -6.66 18.17
C TYR A 149 5.16 -7.80 18.61
N ASP A 150 5.45 -8.43 19.75
CA ASP A 150 4.59 -9.44 20.37
C ASP A 150 3.19 -8.90 20.63
N LEU A 151 3.08 -7.67 21.19
CA LEU A 151 1.81 -7.03 21.43
C LEU A 151 1.07 -6.73 20.11
N ALA A 152 1.77 -6.19 19.11
CA ALA A 152 1.19 -5.88 17.81
C ALA A 152 0.62 -7.14 17.13
N ILE A 153 1.37 -8.24 17.12
CA ILE A 153 0.92 -9.52 16.56
C ILE A 153 -0.24 -10.13 17.36
N GLN A 154 -0.24 -10.01 18.69
CA GLN A 154 -1.37 -10.47 19.51
C GLN A 154 -2.67 -9.73 19.16
N LEU A 155 -2.62 -8.41 19.05
CA LEU A 155 -3.76 -7.59 18.66
C LEU A 155 -4.24 -7.91 17.24
N ALA A 156 -3.30 -8.03 16.30
CA ALA A 156 -3.59 -8.40 14.93
C ALA A 156 -4.24 -9.78 14.81
N THR A 157 -3.75 -10.76 15.56
CA THR A 157 -4.32 -12.11 15.60
C THR A 157 -5.73 -12.11 16.15
N ALA A 158 -6.02 -11.30 17.18
CA ALA A 158 -7.37 -11.14 17.70
C ALA A 158 -8.32 -10.53 16.66
N ALA A 159 -7.86 -9.50 15.94
CA ALA A 159 -8.63 -8.85 14.88
C ALA A 159 -8.94 -9.81 13.70
N ASP A 160 -7.96 -10.58 13.25
CA ASP A 160 -8.14 -11.54 12.15
C ASP A 160 -9.06 -12.72 12.51
N ASN A 161 -9.08 -13.10 13.80
CA ASN A 161 -9.95 -14.14 14.33
C ASN A 161 -11.38 -13.65 14.63
N ALA A 162 -11.65 -12.36 14.55
CA ALA A 162 -13.01 -11.84 14.67
C ALA A 162 -13.91 -12.47 13.60
N LYS A 163 -15.15 -12.78 13.98
CA LYS A 163 -16.16 -13.36 13.10
C LYS A 163 -17.39 -12.50 13.12
N ARG A 164 -17.98 -12.33 11.94
CA ARG A 164 -19.31 -11.76 11.79
C ARG A 164 -20.33 -12.75 12.36
N ARG A 165 -21.24 -12.24 13.20
CA ARG A 165 -22.36 -13.00 13.75
C ARG A 165 -23.52 -13.11 12.76
#